data_AF-A0A1V0A7A8-F1
#
_entry.id   AF-A0A1V0A7A8-F1
#
_cell.length_a   1.000
_cell.length_b   1.000
_cell.length_c   1.000
_cell.angle_alpha   90.00
_cell.angle_beta   90.00
_cell.angle_gamma   90.00
#
_symmetry.space_group_name_H-M   'P 1'
#
loop_
_entity.id
_entity.type
_entity.pdbx_description
1 polymer ?
#
loop_
_entity_poly.entity_id
_entity_poly.type
_entity_poly.pdbx_seq_one_letter_code
_entity_poly.pdbx_strand_id
1 'polypeptide(L)'
;MRRLKSGKVTRVRSHERRTPGPSSTSSGLFLIVPGALVFFGLVFIGVQALGHSIPVASETEKPAHSQATAPDALPPGPEGVLAGKLRQARTNIGLSQSEVSARTGIAESTINDFEQARAVPSADTLKKLSNAYQLSLNEWSALEIARAELR
;
A
#
# COMPACT_ATOMS: atom_id res chain seq x y z
N MET A 1 -19.55 -42.07 37.69
CA MET A 1 -18.66 -41.60 36.60
C MET A 1 -17.21 -41.55 37.11
N ARG A 2 -16.30 -42.17 36.34
CA ARG A 2 -14.81 -42.13 36.30
C ARG A 2 -13.96 -42.01 37.59
N ARG A 3 -13.30 -43.14 37.91
CA ARG A 3 -11.95 -43.23 38.52
C ARG A 3 -10.89 -42.60 37.60
N LEU A 4 -9.80 -42.13 38.20
CA LEU A 4 -8.36 -42.39 37.90
C LEU A 4 -7.58 -41.57 38.96
N LYS A 5 -7.07 -42.12 40.07
CA LYS A 5 -5.98 -43.10 40.26
C LYS A 5 -4.67 -42.65 39.57
N SER A 6 -3.68 -42.36 40.42
CA SER A 6 -2.25 -42.62 40.21
C SER A 6 -1.48 -41.71 39.25
N GLY A 7 -0.31 -41.26 39.71
CA GLY A 7 0.71 -40.69 38.83
C GLY A 7 1.76 -39.89 39.61
N LYS A 8 2.47 -40.51 40.56
CA LYS A 8 3.83 -41.01 40.34
C LYS A 8 4.91 -39.96 40.67
N VAL A 9 5.59 -40.24 41.78
CA VAL A 9 6.86 -39.65 42.22
C VAL A 9 8.00 -40.17 41.33
N THR A 10 8.96 -39.31 40.95
CA THR A 10 10.37 -39.69 40.70
C THR A 10 11.21 -38.41 40.64
N ARG A 11 12.02 -38.07 41.65
CA ARG A 11 13.36 -38.56 42.05
C ARG A 11 14.50 -37.91 41.24
N VAL A 12 15.27 -37.06 41.96
CA VAL A 12 16.74 -36.89 41.96
C VAL A 12 17.40 -36.42 40.67
N ARG A 13 18.20 -35.34 40.77
CA ARG A 13 19.68 -35.44 40.76
C ARG A 13 20.32 -34.08 41.04
N SER A 14 20.84 -33.91 42.25
CA SER A 14 22.00 -33.06 42.48
C SER A 14 23.21 -33.75 41.84
N HIS A 15 24.05 -33.04 41.08
CA HIS A 15 25.50 -33.16 41.23
C HIS A 15 26.28 -32.14 40.37
N GLU A 16 27.26 -31.55 41.05
CA GLU A 16 28.55 -31.02 40.61
C GLU A 16 28.67 -29.80 39.67
N ARG A 17 29.44 -28.84 40.20
CA ARG A 17 30.19 -27.78 39.51
C ARG A 17 31.15 -28.36 38.47
N ARG A 18 31.46 -27.59 37.43
CA ARG A 18 32.82 -27.40 36.87
C ARG A 18 32.88 -26.14 36.02
N THR A 19 34.02 -25.45 36.13
CA THR A 19 34.36 -24.11 35.63
C THR A 19 34.97 -24.16 34.20
N PRO A 20 35.70 -23.14 33.70
CA PRO A 20 35.36 -22.34 32.52
C PRO A 20 36.25 -22.64 31.28
N GLY A 21 36.01 -21.94 30.15
CA GLY A 21 37.02 -21.76 29.08
C GLY A 21 36.51 -21.75 27.64
N PRO A 22 37.24 -21.15 26.68
CA PRO A 22 36.68 -20.21 25.71
C PRO A 22 36.74 -20.65 24.23
N SER A 23 36.11 -19.82 23.37
CA SER A 23 36.60 -19.32 22.07
C SER A 23 35.63 -19.45 20.87
N SER A 24 35.45 -18.27 20.25
CA SER A 24 35.32 -17.96 18.82
C SER A 24 34.44 -18.84 17.92
N THR A 25 33.42 -18.20 17.35
CA THR A 25 33.31 -17.92 15.88
C THR A 25 31.83 -17.88 15.50
N SER A 26 31.30 -16.68 15.26
CA SER A 26 30.17 -16.54 14.33
C SER A 26 30.19 -15.14 13.73
N SER A 27 30.70 -15.12 12.52
CA SER A 27 30.62 -14.10 11.49
C SER A 27 29.31 -13.28 11.51
N GLY A 28 29.41 -12.00 11.85
CA GLY A 28 28.40 -10.97 11.52
C GLY A 28 28.83 -10.31 10.19
N LEU A 29 28.16 -10.64 9.11
CA LEU A 29 26.99 -9.94 8.56
C LEU A 29 27.38 -8.68 7.79
N PHE A 30 27.57 -8.96 6.50
CA PHE A 30 27.38 -8.16 5.30
C PHE A 30 26.78 -6.75 5.41
N LEU A 31 27.57 -5.82 4.88
CA LEU A 31 27.26 -4.90 3.78
C LEU A 31 26.30 -3.72 4.00
N ILE A 32 26.92 -2.54 3.92
CA ILE A 32 26.53 -1.39 3.07
C ILE A 32 25.06 -0.97 3.17
N VAL A 33 24.80 0.06 3.96
CA VAL A 33 23.61 0.92 3.81
C VAL A 33 23.88 1.87 2.65
N PRO A 34 23.18 1.78 1.50
CA PRO A 34 23.38 2.69 0.39
C PRO A 34 22.70 4.04 0.66
N GLY A 35 23.36 5.09 0.19
CA GLY A 35 23.06 6.49 0.47
C GLY A 35 21.71 6.97 -0.03
N ALA A 36 21.26 8.05 0.62
CA ALA A 36 20.15 8.87 0.23
C ALA A 36 20.40 9.48 -1.16
N LEU A 37 19.81 8.90 -2.20
CA LEU A 37 19.60 9.57 -3.47
C LEU A 37 18.26 10.31 -3.41
N VAL A 38 18.35 11.59 -3.06
CA VAL A 38 17.33 12.58 -3.41
C VAL A 38 17.29 12.62 -4.92
N PHE A 39 16.30 11.96 -5.53
CA PHE A 39 16.07 12.06 -6.97
C PHE A 39 15.41 13.41 -7.25
N PHE A 40 16.25 14.44 -7.35
CA PHE A 40 15.91 15.74 -7.91
C PHE A 40 15.48 15.55 -9.37
N GLY A 41 14.46 16.31 -9.78
CA GLY A 41 13.85 16.23 -11.09
C GLY A 41 14.86 16.35 -12.23
N LEU A 42 14.69 15.46 -13.22
CA LEU A 42 15.07 15.75 -14.58
C LEU A 42 13.83 15.66 -15.45
N VAL A 43 13.36 16.86 -15.79
CA VAL A 43 12.65 17.21 -17.01
C VAL A 43 13.28 16.44 -18.18
N PHE A 44 12.58 15.45 -18.72
CA PHE A 44 12.86 14.94 -20.06
C PHE A 44 11.75 15.42 -20.99
N ILE A 45 11.91 16.66 -21.44
CA ILE A 45 11.22 17.19 -22.61
C ILE A 45 11.85 16.52 -23.83
N GLY A 46 11.05 15.81 -24.60
CA GLY A 46 11.40 15.44 -25.97
C GLY A 46 11.02 14.02 -26.33
N VAL A 47 9.94 13.87 -27.09
CA VAL A 47 10.00 13.26 -28.44
C VAL A 47 8.67 13.60 -29.12
N GLN A 48 8.75 14.46 -30.12
CA GLN A 48 7.74 14.60 -31.16
C GLN A 48 8.11 13.65 -32.30
N ALA A 49 7.07 13.04 -32.89
CA ALA A 49 6.90 12.73 -34.31
C ALA A 49 6.70 11.24 -34.67
N LEU A 50 5.49 11.04 -35.21
CA LEU A 50 5.09 10.20 -36.33
C LEU A 50 5.37 8.69 -36.29
N GLY A 51 4.25 7.97 -36.12
CA GLY A 51 3.89 6.80 -36.93
C GLY A 51 4.72 5.54 -36.66
N HIS A 52 4.06 4.50 -36.19
CA HIS A 52 3.99 3.18 -36.84
C HIS A 52 3.18 2.27 -35.90
N SER A 53 2.03 1.86 -36.40
CA SER A 53 1.12 0.92 -35.74
C SER A 53 1.83 -0.41 -35.48
N ILE A 54 1.85 -0.87 -34.23
CA ILE A 54 2.07 -2.28 -33.90
C ILE A 54 0.96 -2.69 -32.93
N PRO A 55 -0.02 -3.49 -33.35
CA PRO A 55 -0.89 -4.20 -32.44
C PRO A 55 -0.19 -5.50 -32.04
N VAL A 56 0.28 -5.61 -30.80
CA VAL A 56 0.64 -6.89 -30.19
C VAL A 56 -0.35 -7.16 -29.07
N ALA A 57 -1.38 -7.92 -29.43
CA ALA A 57 -2.16 -8.70 -28.49
C ALA A 57 -1.29 -9.82 -27.94
N SER A 58 -1.37 -10.07 -26.63
CA SER A 58 -1.39 -11.40 -26.00
C SER A 58 -1.48 -11.24 -24.49
N GLU A 59 -2.73 -11.21 -24.05
CA GLU A 59 -3.27 -11.90 -22.87
C GLU A 59 -2.25 -12.61 -21.96
N THR A 60 -2.05 -12.05 -20.77
CA THR A 60 -2.14 -12.86 -19.55
C THR A 60 -3.21 -12.22 -18.68
N GLU A 61 -4.46 -12.64 -18.89
CA GLU A 61 -5.54 -12.39 -17.94
C GLU A 61 -5.20 -13.07 -16.61
N LYS A 62 -4.83 -12.26 -15.62
CA LYS A 62 -4.86 -12.66 -14.21
C LYS A 62 -6.29 -12.45 -13.73
N PRO A 63 -7.00 -13.48 -13.23
CA PRO A 63 -8.39 -13.32 -12.82
C PRO A 63 -8.41 -12.56 -11.50
N ALA A 64 -8.68 -11.26 -11.56
CA ALA A 64 -8.97 -10.44 -10.39
C ALA A 64 -10.46 -10.05 -10.44
N HIS A 65 -11.26 -10.91 -9.82
CA HIS A 65 -12.58 -10.64 -9.24
C HIS A 65 -13.60 -9.89 -10.11
N SER A 66 -14.61 -10.67 -10.53
CA SER A 66 -15.95 -10.22 -10.88
C SER A 66 -16.36 -8.94 -10.16
N GLN A 67 -16.75 -7.94 -10.93
CA GLN A 67 -18.16 -7.56 -11.03
C GLN A 67 -18.39 -6.60 -12.20
N ALA A 68 -19.07 -7.11 -13.23
CA ALA A 68 -19.95 -6.30 -14.05
C ALA A 68 -21.24 -6.05 -13.24
N THR A 69 -21.36 -4.84 -12.70
CA THR A 69 -22.66 -4.23 -12.40
C THR A 69 -22.45 -2.73 -12.57
N ALA A 70 -23.21 -2.09 -13.46
CA ALA A 70 -23.31 -0.65 -13.41
C ALA A 70 -24.09 -0.25 -12.14
N PRO A 71 -23.50 0.60 -11.30
CA PRO A 71 -24.14 1.85 -10.89
C PRO A 71 -23.15 2.98 -11.18
N ASP A 72 -23.13 3.49 -12.41
CA ASP A 72 -22.09 4.40 -12.90
C ASP A 72 -22.19 5.85 -12.33
N ALA A 73 -22.94 6.03 -11.25
CA ALA A 73 -23.07 7.28 -10.52
C ALA A 73 -22.59 7.09 -9.08
N LEU A 74 -21.49 7.76 -8.73
CA LEU A 74 -21.10 7.98 -7.34
C LEU A 74 -22.30 8.50 -6.52
N PRO A 75 -22.37 8.18 -5.22
CA PRO A 75 -23.47 8.65 -4.38
C PRO A 75 -23.58 10.19 -4.43
N PRO A 76 -24.81 10.74 -4.53
CA PRO A 76 -25.00 12.17 -4.43
C PRO A 76 -24.68 12.61 -3.00
N GLY A 77 -23.62 13.37 -2.82
CA GLY A 77 -23.19 13.79 -1.48
C GLY A 77 -21.70 14.13 -1.41
N PRO A 78 -21.24 14.65 -0.26
CA PRO A 78 -19.83 14.97 -0.03
C PRO A 78 -18.90 13.77 -0.25
N GLU A 79 -19.33 12.56 0.06
CA GLU A 79 -18.56 11.32 -0.12
C GLU A 79 -18.33 10.99 -1.60
N GLY A 80 -19.36 11.15 -2.44
CA GLY A 80 -19.23 10.96 -3.89
C GLY A 80 -18.38 12.06 -4.54
N VAL A 81 -18.49 13.30 -4.05
CA VAL A 81 -17.64 14.40 -4.51
C VAL A 81 -16.17 14.13 -4.15
N LEU A 82 -15.88 13.68 -2.93
CA LEU A 82 -14.52 13.33 -2.50
C LEU A 82 -13.95 12.19 -3.36
N ALA A 83 -14.70 11.10 -3.50
CA ALA A 83 -14.30 9.92 -4.27
C ALA A 83 -14.08 10.25 -5.76
N GLY A 84 -14.98 11.05 -6.36
CA GLY A 84 -14.84 11.53 -7.74
C GLY A 84 -13.58 12.38 -7.93
N LYS A 85 -13.29 13.30 -7.01
CA LYS A 85 -12.05 14.11 -7.04
C LYS A 85 -10.79 13.26 -6.91
N LEU A 86 -10.79 12.23 -6.06
CA LEU A 86 -9.65 11.32 -5.93
C LEU A 86 -9.40 10.55 -7.22
N ARG A 87 -10.45 9.99 -7.82
CA ARG A 87 -10.36 9.29 -9.10
C ARG A 87 -9.87 10.22 -10.20
N GLN A 88 -10.43 11.43 -10.28
CA GLN A 88 -10.03 12.44 -11.27
C GLN A 88 -8.56 12.82 -11.11
N ALA A 89 -8.10 13.10 -9.88
CA ALA A 89 -6.71 13.41 -9.58
C ALA A 89 -5.76 12.31 -10.06
N ARG A 90 -6.09 11.04 -9.77
CA ARG A 90 -5.30 9.90 -10.23
C ARG A 90 -5.25 9.81 -11.76
N THR A 91 -6.40 9.95 -12.43
CA THR A 91 -6.47 9.82 -13.89
C THR A 91 -5.80 10.98 -14.62
N ASN A 92 -5.81 12.18 -14.05
CA ASN A 92 -5.17 13.37 -14.63
C ASN A 92 -3.65 13.19 -14.81
N ILE A 93 -3.02 12.43 -13.92
CA ILE A 93 -1.58 12.10 -13.99
C ILE A 93 -1.30 10.73 -14.60
N GLY A 94 -2.33 10.06 -15.14
CA GLY A 94 -2.20 8.80 -15.88
C GLY A 94 -1.86 7.56 -15.05
N LEU A 95 -2.07 7.58 -13.73
CA LEU A 95 -1.77 6.41 -12.89
C LEU A 95 -2.94 5.43 -12.82
N SER A 96 -2.63 4.13 -12.81
CA SER A 96 -3.53 3.06 -12.38
C SER A 96 -3.60 2.94 -10.86
N GLN A 97 -4.64 2.30 -10.33
CA GLN A 97 -4.77 2.08 -8.87
C GLN A 97 -3.63 1.21 -8.32
N SER A 98 -3.15 0.22 -9.09
CA SER A 98 -2.02 -0.63 -8.71
C SER A 98 -0.69 0.14 -8.64
N GLU A 99 -0.45 1.11 -9.53
CA GLU A 99 0.72 1.99 -9.46
C GLU A 99 0.67 2.90 -8.22
N VAL A 100 -0.52 3.41 -7.88
CA VAL A 100 -0.71 4.21 -6.66
C VAL A 100 -0.49 3.37 -5.42
N SER A 101 -0.97 2.11 -5.44
CA SER A 101 -0.71 1.14 -4.38
C SER A 101 0.79 0.92 -4.18
N ALA A 102 1.54 0.69 -5.27
CA ALA A 102 2.98 0.53 -5.23
C ALA A 102 3.72 1.76 -4.68
N ARG A 103 3.25 2.98 -4.98
CA ARG A 103 3.85 4.24 -4.52
C ARG A 103 3.54 4.59 -3.07
N THR A 104 2.33 4.27 -2.60
CA THR A 104 1.82 4.74 -1.30
C THR A 104 1.84 3.66 -0.21
N GLY A 105 1.95 2.38 -0.61
CA GLY A 105 1.77 1.23 0.27
C GLY A 105 0.31 1.01 0.71
N ILE A 106 -0.65 1.73 0.13
CA ILE A 106 -2.09 1.52 0.37
C ILE A 106 -2.55 0.40 -0.56
N ALA A 107 -3.28 -0.58 -0.06
CA ALA A 107 -3.78 -1.68 -0.90
C ALA A 107 -4.67 -1.16 -2.04
N GLU A 108 -4.55 -1.75 -3.23
CA GLU A 108 -5.35 -1.40 -4.41
C GLU A 108 -6.86 -1.47 -4.13
N SER A 109 -7.31 -2.48 -3.38
CA SER A 109 -8.72 -2.60 -2.96
C SER A 109 -9.18 -1.42 -2.12
N THR A 110 -8.33 -0.93 -1.21
CA THR A 110 -8.63 0.25 -0.37
C THR A 110 -8.68 1.53 -1.21
N ILE A 111 -7.81 1.67 -2.22
CA ILE A 111 -7.87 2.79 -3.17
C ILE A 111 -9.18 2.74 -3.96
N ASN A 112 -9.58 1.56 -4.42
CA ASN A 112 -10.87 1.37 -5.07
C ASN A 112 -12.05 1.72 -4.15
N ASP A 113 -12.00 1.34 -2.87
CA ASP A 113 -13.04 1.72 -1.90
C ASP A 113 -13.14 3.24 -1.71
N PHE A 114 -12.00 3.95 -1.69
CA PHE A 114 -12.00 5.42 -1.64
C PHE A 114 -12.58 6.04 -2.91
N GLU A 115 -12.22 5.54 -4.09
CA GLU A 115 -12.70 6.07 -5.38
C GLU A 115 -14.17 5.72 -5.68
N GLN A 116 -14.74 4.81 -4.89
CA GLN A 116 -16.14 4.38 -4.99
C GLN A 116 -16.99 4.88 -3.81
N ALA A 117 -16.45 5.81 -3.00
CA ALA A 117 -17.10 6.36 -1.81
C ALA A 117 -17.54 5.30 -0.77
N ARG A 118 -16.97 4.09 -0.80
CA ARG A 118 -17.23 3.03 0.19
C ARG A 118 -16.46 3.22 1.48
N ALA A 119 -15.40 4.02 1.45
CA ALA A 119 -14.60 4.38 2.61
C ALA A 119 -14.13 5.83 2.49
N VAL A 120 -13.92 6.48 3.65
CA VAL A 120 -13.35 7.82 3.74
C VAL A 120 -11.87 7.72 4.14
N PRO A 121 -10.92 8.26 3.37
CA PRO A 121 -9.52 8.22 3.73
C PRO A 121 -9.25 9.08 4.98
N SER A 122 -8.35 8.65 5.87
CA SER A 122 -7.87 9.49 6.97
C SER A 122 -7.05 10.67 6.45
N ALA A 123 -6.69 11.63 7.33
CA ALA A 123 -5.82 12.75 6.95
C ALA A 123 -4.44 12.33 6.46
N ASP A 124 -3.83 11.37 7.16
CA ASP A 124 -2.52 10.86 6.74
C ASP A 124 -2.60 10.11 5.41
N THR A 125 -3.67 9.33 5.21
CA THR A 125 -3.90 8.62 3.95
C THR A 125 -4.17 9.58 2.81
N LEU A 126 -5.00 10.60 3.03
CA LEU A 126 -5.27 11.62 2.02
C LEU A 126 -3.97 12.33 1.63
N LYS A 127 -3.12 12.68 2.61
CA LYS A 127 -1.81 13.29 2.36
C LYS A 127 -0.90 12.41 1.50
N LYS A 128 -0.86 11.10 1.75
CA LYS A 128 -0.11 10.14 0.92
C LYS A 128 -0.63 10.11 -0.52
N LEU A 129 -1.95 10.05 -0.70
CA LEU A 129 -2.57 10.06 -2.02
C LEU A 129 -2.28 11.37 -2.75
N SER A 130 -2.39 12.51 -2.09
CA SER A 130 -2.15 13.81 -2.72
C SER A 130 -0.70 14.02 -3.13
N ASN A 131 0.26 13.49 -2.36
CA ASN A 131 1.66 13.44 -2.78
C ASN A 131 1.84 12.54 -4.02
N ALA A 132 1.21 11.36 -4.04
CA ALA A 132 1.28 10.45 -5.18
C ALA A 132 0.61 11.04 -6.44
N TYR A 133 -0.45 11.82 -6.25
CA TYR A 133 -1.23 12.49 -7.29
C TYR A 133 -0.66 13.84 -7.73
N GLN A 134 0.42 14.30 -7.09
CA GLN A 134 1.08 15.57 -7.38
C GLN A 134 0.13 16.78 -7.32
N LEU A 135 -0.78 16.76 -6.34
CA LEU A 135 -1.78 17.82 -6.19
C LEU A 135 -1.14 19.14 -5.75
N SER A 136 -1.62 20.23 -6.34
CA SER A 136 -1.36 21.58 -5.86
C SER A 136 -2.00 21.82 -4.50
N LEU A 137 -1.56 22.88 -3.81
CA LEU A 137 -2.12 23.28 -2.51
C LEU A 137 -3.64 23.52 -2.59
N ASN A 138 -4.13 24.07 -3.72
CA ASN A 138 -5.55 24.31 -3.92
C ASN A 138 -6.34 23.00 -4.03
N GLU A 139 -5.85 22.05 -4.83
CA GLU A 139 -6.49 20.74 -4.99
C GLU A 139 -6.46 19.93 -3.68
N TRP A 140 -5.34 19.96 -2.96
CA TRP A 140 -5.21 19.39 -1.62
C TRP A 140 -6.26 19.96 -0.66
N SER A 141 -6.36 21.29 -0.59
CA SER A 141 -7.30 21.96 0.30
C SER A 141 -8.75 21.61 -0.05
N ALA A 142 -9.07 21.52 -1.35
CA ALA A 142 -10.39 21.13 -1.82
C ALA A 142 -10.78 19.69 -1.47
N LEU A 143 -9.81 18.77 -1.35
CA LEU A 143 -10.02 17.41 -0.86
C LEU A 143 -10.19 17.37 0.67
N GLU A 144 -9.35 18.10 1.42
CA GLU A 144 -9.44 18.17 2.87
C GLU A 144 -10.77 18.75 3.34
N ILE A 145 -11.27 19.81 2.69
CA ILE A 145 -12.59 20.39 2.97
C ILE A 145 -13.69 19.34 2.74
N ALA A 146 -13.67 18.66 1.59
CA ALA A 146 -14.65 17.63 1.27
C ALA A 146 -14.62 16.47 2.27
N ARG A 147 -13.44 16.07 2.75
CA ARG A 147 -13.31 15.05 3.80
C ARG A 147 -13.77 15.55 5.17
N ALA A 148 -13.53 16.83 5.49
CA ALA A 148 -13.90 17.41 6.78
C ALA A 148 -15.42 17.48 6.96
N GLU A 149 -16.17 17.69 5.88
CA GLU A 149 -17.64 17.68 5.86
C GLU A 149 -18.24 16.30 6.22
N LEU A 150 -17.46 15.22 6.14
CA LEU A 150 -17.90 13.86 6.41
C LEU A 150 -17.74 13.44 7.89
N ARG A 151 -17.44 14.37 8.79
CA ARG A 151 -17.26 14.13 10.23
C ARG A 151 -18.37 14.79 11.05
#